data_AF-A0A354J1H3-F1
#
_entry.id   AF-A0A354J1H3-F1
#
_cell.length_a   1.000
_cell.length_b   1.000
_cell.length_c   1.000
_cell.angle_alpha   90.00
_cell.angle_beta   90.00
_cell.angle_gamma   90.00
#
_symmetry.space_group_name_H-M   'P 1'
#
loop_
_entity.id
_entity.type
_entity.pdbx_description
1 polymer ?
#
loop_
_entity_poly.entity_id
_entity_poly.type
_entity_poly.pdbx_seq_one_letter_code
_entity_poly.pdbx_strand_id
1 'polypeptide(L)'
;MNKIVAFTHIGDYGQAVDSIKFISDNEFNVSEAALTIEGHYCDLSRKALSKGILAVEKAADGVEVTVDPFLYRYDFKISGKLGREEITVTKKEINELVVKGLDTFTAKNENGVIYRIYEPEAITARPLVLFLHGGGECGEDNFIQMTGTLGALRLAEKWPEMYVMAPQAPAGSLTMQENFEVMKKRSNPFRVEIGMTPFALKGERGWNRDYLGKVCDIIRKMIAEGKVDPKRVYVIGMSMGGGGTINAVSVAPDLFTAAAPICP
;
A
#
# COMPACT_ATOMS: atom_id res chain seq x y z
N MET A 1 10.00 28.26 0.91
CA MET A 1 9.23 27.00 0.78
C MET A 1 8.77 26.52 2.14
N ASN A 2 7.47 26.26 2.28
CA ASN A 2 6.84 25.87 3.55
C ASN A 2 6.55 24.38 3.64
N LYS A 3 6.21 23.75 2.49
CA LYS A 3 5.83 22.34 2.44
C LYS A 3 6.07 21.77 1.04
N ILE A 4 6.55 20.53 0.98
CA ILE A 4 6.74 19.76 -0.25
C ILE A 4 5.82 18.55 -0.21
N VAL A 5 4.96 18.44 -1.21
CA VAL A 5 3.98 17.36 -1.35
C VAL A 5 4.31 16.55 -2.58
N ALA A 6 4.44 15.24 -2.46
CA ALA A 6 4.57 14.35 -3.60
C ALA A 6 3.24 13.65 -3.89
N PHE A 7 2.74 13.85 -5.11
CA PHE A 7 1.56 13.15 -5.61
C PHE A 7 2.01 11.87 -6.30
N THR A 8 1.37 10.78 -5.92
CA THR A 8 1.76 9.44 -6.33
C THR A 8 0.55 8.61 -6.73
N HIS A 9 0.78 7.61 -7.58
CA HIS A 9 -0.18 6.55 -7.84
C HIS A 9 0.50 5.19 -7.64
N ILE A 10 -0.32 4.14 -7.54
CA ILE A 10 0.18 2.76 -7.53
C ILE A 10 0.06 2.21 -8.94
N GLY A 11 1.21 1.96 -9.58
CA GLY A 11 1.31 1.35 -10.90
C GLY A 11 1.78 -0.10 -10.84
N ASP A 12 2.06 -0.69 -12.01
CA ASP A 12 2.46 -2.09 -12.17
C ASP A 12 3.73 -2.45 -11.38
N TYR A 13 4.63 -1.48 -11.20
CA TYR A 13 5.90 -1.64 -10.48
C TYR A 13 5.88 -1.05 -9.07
N GLY A 14 4.69 -0.70 -8.55
CA GLY A 14 4.50 -0.14 -7.21
C GLY A 14 4.22 1.37 -7.22
N GLN A 15 4.46 2.03 -6.09
CA GLN A 15 4.22 3.47 -5.94
C GLN A 15 5.15 4.30 -6.83
N ALA A 16 4.55 5.09 -7.71
CA ALA A 16 5.23 6.00 -8.63
C ALA A 16 4.87 7.46 -8.34
N VAL A 17 5.81 8.38 -8.54
CA VAL A 17 5.63 9.83 -8.37
C VAL A 17 5.15 10.41 -9.69
N ASP A 18 4.03 11.14 -9.65
CA ASP A 18 3.44 11.82 -10.81
C ASP A 18 3.82 13.31 -10.83
N SER A 19 3.80 13.94 -9.66
CA SER A 19 4.20 15.34 -9.52
C SER A 19 4.70 15.63 -8.11
N ILE A 20 5.49 16.71 -7.99
CA ILE A 20 5.94 17.26 -6.71
C ILE A 20 5.54 18.72 -6.67
N LYS A 21 4.81 19.09 -5.61
CA LYS A 21 4.32 20.44 -5.39
C LYS A 21 5.08 21.10 -4.25
N PHE A 22 5.58 22.29 -4.56
CA PHE A 22 6.31 23.17 -3.67
C PHE A 22 5.37 24.26 -3.20
N ILE A 23 4.88 24.13 -1.97
CA ILE A 23 3.98 25.10 -1.35
C ILE A 23 4.82 26.20 -0.70
N SER A 24 4.49 27.45 -1.00
CA SER A 24 5.20 28.62 -0.49
C SER A 24 4.28 29.83 -0.48
N ASP A 25 4.44 30.71 0.50
CA ASP A 25 3.72 31.99 0.54
C ASP A 25 4.32 33.00 -0.46
N ASN A 26 5.52 32.73 -0.96
CA ASN A 26 6.20 33.57 -1.95
C ASN A 26 5.71 33.24 -3.36
N GLU A 27 5.45 34.28 -4.18
CA GLU A 27 5.25 34.07 -5.61
C GLU A 27 6.55 33.62 -6.28
N PHE A 28 6.49 32.48 -6.96
CA PHE A 28 7.59 32.01 -7.80
C PHE A 28 7.40 32.45 -9.25
N ASN A 29 8.46 33.01 -9.83
CA ASN A 29 8.50 33.20 -11.27
C ASN A 29 8.91 31.88 -11.95
N VAL A 30 7.93 31.19 -12.51
CA VAL A 30 8.11 29.86 -13.11
C VAL A 30 8.83 29.93 -14.46
N SER A 31 8.87 31.09 -15.12
CA SER A 31 9.53 31.26 -16.43
C SER A 31 11.06 31.10 -16.38
N GLU A 32 11.65 31.16 -15.19
CA GLU A 32 13.09 30.97 -14.96
C GLU A 32 13.39 29.62 -14.27
N ALA A 33 12.42 28.71 -14.20
CA ALA A 33 12.62 27.41 -13.60
C ALA A 33 13.60 26.55 -14.44
N ALA A 34 14.68 26.11 -13.80
CA ALA A 34 15.68 25.24 -14.36
C ALA A 34 15.95 24.12 -13.37
N LEU A 35 15.17 23.05 -13.46
CA LEU A 35 15.25 21.89 -12.58
C LEU A 35 15.77 20.67 -13.33
N THR A 36 16.53 19.85 -12.61
CA THR A 36 16.95 18.53 -13.05
C THR A 36 16.50 17.49 -12.04
N ILE A 37 16.37 16.25 -12.50
CA ILE A 37 16.05 15.11 -11.66
C ILE A 37 17.05 13.98 -11.91
N GLU A 38 17.48 13.34 -10.83
CA GLU A 38 18.36 12.18 -10.81
C GLU A 38 17.65 11.01 -10.12
N GLY A 39 17.98 9.77 -10.49
CA GLY A 39 17.42 8.58 -9.86
C GLY A 39 15.94 8.31 -10.18
N HIS A 40 15.41 8.92 -11.24
CA HIS A 40 14.02 8.76 -11.70
C HIS A 40 13.79 7.43 -12.45
N TYR A 41 14.11 6.31 -11.81
CA TYR A 41 13.96 4.98 -12.39
C TYR A 41 12.49 4.61 -12.55
N CYS A 42 12.11 4.10 -13.73
CA CYS A 42 10.76 3.65 -14.03
C CYS A 42 10.61 2.12 -14.02
N ASP A 43 11.68 1.37 -13.70
CA ASP A 43 11.70 -0.09 -13.65
C ASP A 43 12.30 -0.64 -12.35
N LEU A 44 12.02 -1.91 -12.06
CA LEU A 44 12.52 -2.57 -10.84
C LEU A 44 14.02 -2.92 -10.90
N SER A 45 14.65 -2.80 -12.09
CA SER A 45 16.05 -3.16 -12.29
C SER A 45 17.03 -2.00 -12.08
N ARG A 46 16.52 -0.77 -11.92
CA ARG A 46 17.30 0.48 -11.89
C ARG A 46 18.14 0.68 -13.15
N LYS A 47 17.63 0.25 -14.30
CA LYS A 47 18.32 0.41 -15.59
C LYS A 47 17.60 1.36 -16.52
N ALA A 48 16.28 1.48 -16.38
CA ALA A 48 15.48 2.39 -17.18
C ALA A 48 15.12 3.64 -16.37
N LEU A 49 15.42 4.81 -16.94
CA LEU A 49 15.01 6.10 -16.43
C LEU A 49 13.72 6.55 -17.14
N SER A 50 12.84 7.25 -16.41
CA SER A 50 11.71 7.97 -17.02
C SER A 50 12.22 9.13 -17.89
N LYS A 51 11.33 9.87 -18.56
CA LYS A 51 11.69 11.09 -19.29
C LYS A 51 12.08 12.26 -18.38
N GLY A 52 11.97 12.11 -17.05
CA GLY A 52 12.33 13.14 -16.07
C GLY A 52 11.24 14.19 -15.89
N ILE A 53 11.62 15.46 -15.75
CA ILE A 53 10.68 16.57 -15.56
C ILE A 53 9.99 16.89 -16.89
N LEU A 54 8.66 16.89 -16.88
CA LEU A 54 7.83 17.18 -18.06
C LEU A 54 7.36 18.63 -18.09
N ALA A 55 6.99 19.18 -16.93
CA ALA A 55 6.51 20.55 -16.83
C ALA A 55 6.78 21.14 -15.44
N VAL A 56 6.89 22.46 -15.38
CA VAL A 56 6.92 23.24 -14.14
C VAL A 56 5.90 24.36 -14.30
N GLU A 57 4.85 24.34 -13.46
CA GLU A 57 3.67 25.18 -13.63
C GLU A 57 3.31 25.91 -12.33
N LYS A 58 2.76 27.13 -12.46
CA LYS A 58 2.26 27.89 -11.30
C LYS A 58 1.00 27.19 -10.78
N ALA A 59 0.97 26.88 -9.49
CA ALA A 59 -0.22 26.43 -8.78
C ALA A 59 -0.76 27.58 -7.91
N ALA A 60 -2.00 27.44 -7.41
CA ALA A 60 -2.66 28.49 -6.61
C ALA A 60 -1.88 28.88 -5.33
N ASP A 61 -1.15 27.93 -4.76
CA ASP A 61 -0.45 27.95 -3.47
C ASP A 61 1.05 27.60 -3.61
N GLY A 62 1.61 27.74 -4.82
CA GLY A 62 3.02 27.49 -5.07
C GLY A 62 3.35 27.09 -6.50
N VAL A 63 4.20 26.08 -6.66
CA VAL A 63 4.60 25.55 -7.98
C VAL A 63 4.50 24.04 -8.00
N GLU A 64 4.00 23.49 -9.10
CA GLU A 64 3.92 22.06 -9.34
C GLU A 64 4.90 21.64 -10.41
N VAL A 65 5.68 20.61 -10.12
CA VAL A 65 6.63 19.98 -11.04
C VAL A 65 6.05 18.64 -11.44
N THR A 66 5.54 18.56 -12.67
CA THR A 66 5.06 17.30 -13.26
C THR A 66 6.23 16.51 -13.82
N VAL A 67 6.26 15.22 -13.53
CA VAL A 67 7.32 14.30 -13.97
C VAL A 67 6.73 13.18 -14.80
N ASP A 68 7.55 12.58 -15.67
CA ASP A 68 7.24 11.28 -16.25
C ASP A 68 7.40 10.24 -15.13
N PRO A 69 6.37 9.43 -14.83
CA PRO A 69 6.31 8.68 -13.60
C PRO A 69 7.55 7.83 -13.32
N PHE A 70 8.05 7.94 -12.10
CA PHE A 70 9.20 7.16 -11.63
C PHE A 70 8.93 6.56 -10.26
N LEU A 71 9.62 5.46 -9.93
CA LEU A 71 9.35 4.68 -8.75
C LEU A 71 9.83 5.36 -7.47
N TYR A 72 8.89 5.65 -6.57
CA TYR A 72 9.17 6.26 -5.28
C TYR A 72 10.02 5.37 -4.37
N ARG A 73 10.12 4.06 -4.66
CA ARG A 73 10.94 3.14 -3.85
C ARG A 73 12.44 3.45 -3.89
N TYR A 74 12.94 4.08 -4.95
CA TYR A 74 14.37 4.36 -5.11
C TYR A 74 14.72 5.76 -4.64
N ASP A 75 15.99 5.98 -4.30
CA ASP A 75 16.49 7.31 -3.99
C ASP A 75 16.51 8.13 -5.27
N PHE A 76 16.02 9.37 -5.15
CA PHE A 76 16.00 10.35 -6.22
C PHE A 76 16.36 11.72 -5.65
N LYS A 77 16.76 12.62 -6.54
CA LYS A 77 17.09 14.00 -6.19
C LYS A 77 16.58 14.93 -7.28
N ILE A 78 15.80 15.93 -6.88
CA ILE A 78 15.48 17.08 -7.73
C ILE A 78 16.36 18.24 -7.26
N SER A 79 17.02 18.91 -8.20
CA SER A 79 17.81 20.10 -7.87
C SER A 79 17.77 21.13 -8.99
N GLY A 80 18.05 22.38 -8.64
CA GLY A 80 18.15 23.46 -9.60
C GLY A 80 17.54 24.74 -9.08
N LYS A 81 17.07 25.59 -9.99
CA LYS A 81 16.47 26.88 -9.66
C LYS A 81 14.98 26.90 -9.94
N LEU A 82 14.24 27.49 -9.02
CA LEU A 82 12.83 27.78 -9.17
C LEU A 82 12.66 29.29 -8.93
N GLY A 83 12.75 30.05 -10.03
CA GLY A 83 13.00 31.49 -9.97
C GLY A 83 14.38 31.79 -9.39
N ARG A 84 14.43 32.58 -8.30
CA ARG A 84 15.68 32.94 -7.61
C ARG A 84 16.09 31.96 -6.52
N GLU A 85 15.20 31.04 -6.13
CA GLU A 85 15.49 30.06 -5.08
C GLU A 85 16.21 28.87 -5.67
N GLU A 86 17.31 28.46 -5.03
CA GLU A 86 17.99 27.21 -5.30
C GLU A 86 17.34 26.11 -4.47
N ILE A 87 16.93 25.03 -5.13
CA ILE A 87 16.20 23.94 -4.50
C ILE A 87 17.02 22.65 -4.58
N THR A 88 16.92 21.85 -3.53
CA THR A 88 17.39 20.47 -3.51
C THR A 88 16.39 19.66 -2.70
N VAL A 89 15.76 18.68 -3.35
CA VAL A 89 14.73 17.82 -2.77
C VAL A 89 15.11 16.37 -2.98
N THR A 90 15.15 15.65 -1.87
CA THR A 90 15.14 14.19 -1.82
C THR A 90 13.90 13.74 -1.07
N LYS A 91 13.75 12.42 -0.84
CA LYS A 91 12.70 11.88 0.02
C LYS A 91 12.62 12.51 1.40
N LYS A 92 13.76 12.94 1.96
CA LYS A 92 13.83 13.50 3.31
C LYS A 92 13.11 14.84 3.42
N GLU A 93 13.04 15.57 2.32
CA GLU A 93 12.39 16.88 2.26
C GLU A 93 10.90 16.78 1.90
N ILE A 94 10.39 15.60 1.52
CA ILE A 94 8.95 15.41 1.28
C ILE A 94 8.21 15.39 2.62
N ASN A 95 7.30 16.34 2.79
CA ASN A 95 6.49 16.46 3.99
C ASN A 95 5.21 15.63 3.94
N GLU A 96 4.67 15.37 2.75
CA GLU A 96 3.43 14.63 2.56
C GLU A 96 3.47 13.81 1.28
N LEU A 97 2.95 12.58 1.37
CA LEU A 97 2.67 11.71 0.24
C LEU A 97 1.16 11.62 0.03
N VAL A 98 0.70 12.15 -1.10
CA VAL A 98 -0.68 11.98 -1.55
C VAL A 98 -0.70 10.79 -2.49
N VAL A 99 -1.46 9.75 -2.13
CA VAL A 99 -1.62 8.54 -2.95
C VAL A 99 -3.00 8.57 -3.59
N LYS A 100 -3.05 8.55 -4.92
CA LYS A 100 -4.28 8.57 -5.69
C LYS A 100 -5.23 7.45 -5.24
N GLY A 101 -6.45 7.84 -4.83
CA GLY A 101 -7.51 6.93 -4.40
C GLY A 101 -7.43 6.46 -2.95
N LEU A 102 -6.35 6.76 -2.22
CA LEU A 102 -6.23 6.36 -0.81
C LEU A 102 -7.21 7.08 0.10
N ASP A 103 -7.63 8.28 -0.27
CA ASP A 103 -8.68 9.08 0.37
C ASP A 103 -10.05 8.40 0.36
N THR A 104 -10.30 7.50 -0.59
CA THR A 104 -11.53 6.68 -0.63
C THR A 104 -11.56 5.56 0.41
N PHE A 105 -10.43 5.28 1.08
CA PHE A 105 -10.32 4.26 2.11
C PHE A 105 -10.32 4.88 3.51
N THR A 106 -11.21 4.40 4.37
CA THR A 106 -11.23 4.80 5.78
C THR A 106 -10.24 3.98 6.58
N ALA A 107 -9.37 4.66 7.35
CA ALA A 107 -8.47 4.01 8.30
C ALA A 107 -9.22 3.63 9.59
N LYS A 108 -9.06 2.38 10.05
CA LYS A 108 -9.70 1.86 11.26
C LYS A 108 -8.70 1.07 12.11
N ASN A 109 -8.97 1.04 13.42
CA ASN A 109 -8.33 0.15 14.38
C ASN A 109 -9.44 -0.45 15.25
N GLU A 110 -9.66 -1.76 15.13
CA GLU A 110 -10.74 -2.47 15.81
C GLU A 110 -10.25 -3.82 16.29
N ASN A 111 -10.51 -4.16 17.56
CA ASN A 111 -10.09 -5.44 18.16
C ASN A 111 -8.56 -5.72 18.03
N GLY A 112 -7.74 -4.68 17.94
CA GLY A 112 -6.30 -4.77 17.70
C GLY A 112 -5.94 -5.18 16.27
N VAL A 113 -6.85 -5.02 15.31
CA VAL A 113 -6.61 -5.10 13.87
C VAL A 113 -6.52 -3.69 13.31
N ILE A 114 -5.38 -3.37 12.72
CA ILE A 114 -5.18 -2.12 11.97
C ILE A 114 -5.52 -2.41 10.52
N TYR A 115 -6.47 -1.65 9.95
CA TYR A 115 -6.89 -1.87 8.57
C TYR A 115 -7.37 -0.59 7.90
N ARG A 116 -7.43 -0.66 6.57
CA ARG A 116 -8.20 0.27 5.75
C ARG A 116 -9.36 -0.43 5.10
N ILE A 117 -10.46 0.27 4.90
CA ILE A 117 -11.62 -0.26 4.21
C ILE A 117 -12.20 0.76 3.23
N TYR A 118 -12.44 0.30 2.00
CA TYR A 118 -13.29 0.99 1.05
C TYR A 118 -14.73 0.51 1.28
N GLU A 119 -15.63 1.47 1.49
CA GLU A 119 -17.06 1.21 1.71
C GLU A 119 -17.82 1.70 0.47
N PRO A 120 -18.51 0.82 -0.28
CA PRO A 120 -19.28 1.22 -1.45
C PRO A 120 -20.55 1.96 -1.02
N GLU A 121 -21.04 2.88 -1.86
CA GLU A 121 -22.37 3.47 -1.64
C GLU A 121 -23.46 2.40 -1.80
N ALA A 122 -24.13 2.06 -0.70
CA ALA A 122 -25.10 0.96 -0.69
C ALA A 122 -26.20 1.12 0.36
N ILE A 123 -27.41 0.74 -0.03
CA ILE A 123 -28.57 0.62 0.87
C ILE A 123 -28.71 -0.81 1.39
N THR A 124 -28.23 -1.80 0.62
CA THR A 124 -28.34 -3.23 0.91
C THR A 124 -26.97 -3.86 1.07
N ALA A 125 -26.92 -5.04 1.67
CA ALA A 125 -25.71 -5.82 1.82
C ALA A 125 -24.92 -5.98 0.50
N ARG A 126 -23.59 -5.78 0.56
CA ARG A 126 -22.67 -5.87 -0.59
C ARG A 126 -21.63 -6.98 -0.40
N PRO A 127 -21.00 -7.49 -1.48
CA PRO A 127 -19.86 -8.37 -1.37
C PRO A 127 -18.70 -7.71 -0.62
N LEU A 128 -17.81 -8.54 -0.07
CA LEU A 128 -16.56 -8.09 0.52
C LEU A 128 -15.37 -8.86 -0.07
N VAL A 129 -14.32 -8.14 -0.42
CA VAL A 129 -13.00 -8.70 -0.74
C VAL A 129 -12.04 -8.36 0.39
N LEU A 130 -11.51 -9.39 1.04
CA LEU A 130 -10.40 -9.30 1.99
C LEU A 130 -9.08 -9.39 1.21
N PHE A 131 -8.31 -8.31 1.20
CA PHE A 131 -6.99 -8.25 0.58
C PHE A 131 -5.87 -8.42 1.61
N LEU A 132 -5.00 -9.42 1.40
CA LEU A 132 -3.86 -9.72 2.27
C LEU A 132 -2.54 -9.39 1.55
N HIS A 133 -1.83 -8.38 2.05
CA HIS A 133 -0.54 -7.93 1.52
C HIS A 133 0.62 -8.93 1.76
N GLY A 134 1.76 -8.67 1.13
CA GLY A 134 2.98 -9.48 1.23
C GLY A 134 3.82 -9.18 2.48
N GLY A 135 4.96 -9.86 2.62
CA GLY A 135 5.80 -9.69 3.81
C GLY A 135 6.44 -8.31 3.96
N GLY A 136 6.63 -7.58 2.85
CA GLY A 136 7.26 -6.26 2.85
C GLY A 136 6.42 -5.19 3.55
N GLU A 137 5.10 -5.39 3.62
CA GLU A 137 4.16 -4.39 4.08
C GLU A 137 3.65 -4.64 5.52
N CYS A 138 4.24 -5.60 6.25
CA CYS A 138 3.95 -5.75 7.68
C CYS A 138 4.35 -4.48 8.44
N GLY A 139 3.52 -4.06 9.39
CA GLY A 139 3.76 -2.83 10.14
C GLY A 139 2.57 -2.42 11.00
N GLU A 140 2.61 -1.16 11.42
CA GLU A 140 1.59 -0.54 12.28
C GLU A 140 1.22 0.88 11.80
N ASP A 141 1.74 1.32 10.64
CA ASP A 141 1.55 2.67 10.09
C ASP A 141 0.17 2.86 9.42
N ASN A 142 -0.58 1.78 9.21
CA ASN A 142 -1.82 1.73 8.45
C ASN A 142 -1.70 2.39 7.06
N PHE A 143 -0.53 2.29 6.43
CA PHE A 143 -0.26 2.92 5.15
C PHE A 143 0.43 1.99 4.15
N ILE A 144 1.56 1.36 4.51
CA ILE A 144 2.39 0.63 3.54
C ILE A 144 1.67 -0.56 2.89
N GLN A 145 0.66 -1.14 3.55
CA GLN A 145 -0.17 -2.22 2.96
C GLN A 145 -0.99 -1.77 1.75
N MET A 146 -1.17 -0.46 1.58
CA MET A 146 -1.92 0.13 0.48
C MET A 146 -1.04 0.46 -0.72
N THR A 147 0.29 0.56 -0.53
CA THR A 147 1.20 1.15 -1.53
C THR A 147 2.24 0.17 -2.07
N GLY A 148 2.48 -0.96 -1.39
CA GLY A 148 3.47 -1.95 -1.83
C GLY A 148 3.13 -2.62 -3.17
N THR A 149 1.84 -2.71 -3.52
CA THR A 149 1.35 -3.35 -4.76
C THR A 149 0.04 -2.72 -5.21
N LEU A 150 -0.38 -2.95 -6.47
CA LEU A 150 -1.70 -2.52 -6.98
C LEU A 150 -2.85 -2.83 -6.00
N GLY A 151 -2.80 -4.03 -5.41
CA GLY A 151 -3.50 -4.42 -4.19
C GLY A 151 -4.91 -3.84 -4.00
N ALA A 152 -5.18 -3.37 -2.80
CA ALA A 152 -6.51 -2.89 -2.39
C ALA A 152 -7.05 -1.75 -3.25
N LEU A 153 -6.21 -0.78 -3.64
CA LEU A 153 -6.64 0.37 -4.45
C LEU A 153 -7.17 -0.08 -5.81
N ARG A 154 -6.46 -0.98 -6.49
CA ARG A 154 -6.89 -1.51 -7.79
C ARG A 154 -8.13 -2.40 -7.68
N LEU A 155 -8.27 -3.14 -6.57
CA LEU A 155 -9.50 -3.91 -6.30
C LEU A 155 -10.71 -2.97 -6.18
N ALA A 156 -10.60 -1.88 -5.41
CA ALA A 156 -11.70 -0.92 -5.23
C ALA A 156 -12.05 -0.18 -6.53
N GLU A 157 -11.05 0.20 -7.32
CA GLU A 157 -11.27 0.81 -8.65
C GLU A 157 -12.03 -0.13 -9.59
N LYS A 158 -11.67 -1.42 -9.58
CA LYS A 158 -12.25 -2.41 -10.49
C LYS A 158 -13.62 -2.92 -10.05
N TRP A 159 -13.87 -2.94 -8.75
CA TRP A 159 -15.11 -3.45 -8.14
C TRP A 159 -15.68 -2.44 -7.13
N PRO A 160 -16.11 -1.25 -7.61
CA PRO A 160 -16.58 -0.16 -6.75
C PRO A 160 -17.90 -0.50 -6.03
N GLU A 161 -18.58 -1.59 -6.39
CA GLU A 161 -19.78 -2.09 -5.72
C GLU A 161 -19.51 -3.00 -4.52
N MET A 162 -18.24 -3.31 -4.22
CA MET A 162 -17.83 -4.23 -3.15
C MET A 162 -17.09 -3.49 -2.03
N TYR A 163 -17.19 -4.01 -0.80
CA TYR A 163 -16.25 -3.65 0.24
C TYR A 163 -14.86 -4.19 -0.11
N VAL A 164 -13.81 -3.40 0.11
CA VAL A 164 -12.43 -3.87 0.04
C VAL A 164 -11.77 -3.62 1.39
N MET A 165 -11.53 -4.69 2.13
CA MET A 165 -10.86 -4.64 3.44
C MET A 165 -9.39 -5.01 3.29
N ALA A 166 -8.50 -4.12 3.71
CA ALA A 166 -7.05 -4.26 3.64
C ALA A 166 -6.44 -4.12 5.04
N PRO A 167 -6.45 -5.20 5.85
CA PRO A 167 -5.72 -5.21 7.11
C PRO A 167 -4.22 -5.12 6.88
N GLN A 168 -3.50 -4.61 7.88
CA GLN A 168 -2.05 -4.64 7.95
C GLN A 168 -1.62 -5.72 8.93
N ALA A 169 -0.84 -6.69 8.49
CA ALA A 169 -0.28 -7.71 9.35
C ALA A 169 0.77 -7.11 10.29
N PRO A 170 0.83 -7.54 11.56
CA PRO A 170 1.79 -7.02 12.53
C PRO A 170 3.24 -7.34 12.10
N ALA A 171 4.17 -6.43 12.42
CA ALA A 171 5.60 -6.64 12.20
C ALA A 171 6.23 -7.62 13.22
N GLY A 172 5.58 -7.86 14.36
CA GLY A 172 6.01 -8.85 15.36
C GLY A 172 7.42 -8.61 15.90
N SER A 173 7.86 -7.35 15.96
CA SER A 173 9.19 -6.92 16.43
C SER A 173 10.38 -7.49 15.65
N LEU A 174 10.19 -8.05 14.46
CA LEU A 174 11.26 -8.58 13.62
C LEU A 174 11.38 -7.79 12.32
N THR A 175 12.61 -7.50 11.92
CA THR A 175 12.91 -7.09 10.56
C THR A 175 12.60 -8.22 9.57
N MET A 176 12.49 -7.88 8.28
CA MET A 176 12.29 -8.88 7.24
C MET A 176 13.44 -9.91 7.19
N GLN A 177 14.67 -9.48 7.45
CA GLN A 177 15.86 -10.33 7.45
C GLN A 177 15.84 -11.31 8.63
N GLU A 178 15.56 -10.84 9.85
CA GLU A 178 15.48 -11.70 11.03
C GLU A 178 14.35 -12.73 10.90
N ASN A 179 13.20 -12.31 10.39
CA ASN A 179 12.10 -13.24 10.13
C ASN A 179 12.48 -14.31 9.09
N PHE A 180 13.24 -13.95 8.06
CA PHE A 180 13.71 -14.92 7.07
C PHE A 180 14.70 -15.94 7.67
N GLU A 181 15.56 -15.51 8.61
CA GLU A 181 16.41 -16.43 9.36
C GLU A 181 15.61 -17.36 10.28
N VAL A 182 14.56 -16.87 10.93
CA VAL A 182 13.65 -17.71 11.72
C VAL A 182 12.96 -18.74 10.84
N MET A 183 12.46 -18.35 9.67
CA MET A 183 11.83 -19.28 8.72
C MET A 183 12.79 -20.39 8.28
N LYS A 184 14.04 -20.04 7.91
CA LYS A 184 15.06 -21.02 7.51
C LYS A 184 15.43 -22.00 8.62
N LYS A 185 15.32 -21.61 9.89
CA LYS A 185 15.53 -22.50 11.04
C LYS A 185 14.34 -23.43 11.29
N ARG A 186 13.12 -22.95 11.03
CA ARG A 186 11.88 -23.69 11.31
C ARG A 186 11.52 -24.67 10.20
N SER A 187 11.85 -24.37 8.94
CA SER A 187 11.58 -25.27 7.82
C SER A 187 12.37 -24.89 6.55
N ASN A 188 12.11 -25.60 5.45
CA ASN A 188 12.65 -25.32 4.14
C ASN A 188 11.80 -24.24 3.44
N PRO A 189 12.33 -23.02 3.23
CA PRO A 189 11.59 -21.93 2.59
C PRO A 189 11.29 -22.17 1.09
N PHE A 190 11.81 -23.26 0.51
CA PHE A 190 11.57 -23.67 -0.87
C PHE A 190 10.62 -24.89 -0.97
N ARG A 191 9.94 -25.27 0.12
CA ARG A 191 8.90 -26.29 0.12
C ARG A 191 7.60 -25.74 0.71
N VAL A 192 6.49 -26.02 0.04
CA VAL A 192 5.15 -25.80 0.57
C VAL A 192 4.80 -26.98 1.47
N GLU A 193 4.82 -26.77 2.79
CA GLU A 193 4.29 -27.73 3.76
C GLU A 193 2.87 -27.32 4.14
N ILE A 194 1.88 -28.03 3.60
CA ILE A 194 0.46 -27.80 3.87
C ILE A 194 0.18 -28.18 5.33
N GLY A 195 -0.32 -27.23 6.12
CA GLY A 195 -0.61 -27.41 7.55
C GLY A 195 0.53 -27.01 8.49
N MET A 196 1.71 -26.67 7.96
CA MET A 196 2.69 -25.93 8.74
C MET A 196 2.22 -24.47 8.90
N THR A 197 2.56 -23.85 10.02
CA THR A 197 2.57 -22.39 10.16
C THR A 197 3.99 -21.89 9.88
N PRO A 198 4.42 -21.73 8.61
CA PRO A 198 5.74 -21.17 8.32
C PRO A 198 5.87 -19.75 8.88
N PHE A 199 4.73 -19.11 9.13
CA PHE A 199 4.60 -17.84 9.81
C PHE A 199 3.83 -18.03 11.12
N ALA A 200 4.48 -17.63 12.20
CA ALA A 200 3.89 -17.09 13.40
C ALA A 200 3.21 -18.01 14.42
N LEU A 201 3.89 -18.17 15.57
CA LEU A 201 3.23 -18.39 16.85
C LEU A 201 2.39 -17.16 17.23
N LYS A 202 1.51 -17.31 18.23
CA LYS A 202 0.69 -16.22 18.75
C LYS A 202 1.54 -14.98 19.05
N GLY A 203 1.15 -13.84 18.47
CA GLY A 203 1.82 -12.54 18.65
C GLY A 203 3.01 -12.28 17.72
N GLU A 204 3.36 -13.21 16.83
CA GLU A 204 4.45 -13.05 15.86
C GLU A 204 4.00 -12.33 14.57
N ARG A 205 5.00 -11.95 13.77
CA ARG A 205 4.90 -11.24 12.48
C ARG A 205 4.00 -11.95 11.46
N GLY A 206 3.22 -11.19 10.70
CA GLY A 206 2.52 -11.70 9.52
C GLY A 206 1.12 -12.28 9.79
N TRP A 207 0.62 -13.08 8.85
CA TRP A 207 -0.75 -13.62 8.84
C TRP A 207 -0.93 -14.83 9.75
N ASN A 208 -0.71 -14.62 11.04
CA ASN A 208 -0.88 -15.65 12.07
C ASN A 208 -2.38 -15.97 12.30
N ARG A 209 -2.65 -17.17 12.81
CA ARG A 209 -4.03 -17.68 12.94
C ARG A 209 -4.88 -16.81 13.87
N ASP A 210 -4.33 -16.32 14.98
CA ASP A 210 -5.04 -15.48 15.94
C ASP A 210 -5.40 -14.11 15.32
N TYR A 211 -4.48 -13.50 14.60
CA TYR A 211 -4.70 -12.23 13.92
C TYR A 211 -5.75 -12.37 12.81
N LEU A 212 -5.65 -13.42 12.00
CA LEU A 212 -6.66 -13.74 10.99
C LEU A 212 -8.04 -14.03 11.61
N GLY A 213 -8.09 -14.66 12.78
CA GLY A 213 -9.33 -14.85 13.53
C GLY A 213 -10.01 -13.52 13.84
N LYS A 214 -9.25 -12.56 14.37
CA LYS A 214 -9.76 -11.20 14.64
C LYS A 214 -10.23 -10.47 13.39
N VAL A 215 -9.50 -10.60 12.27
CA VAL A 215 -9.92 -10.06 10.97
C VAL A 215 -11.26 -10.68 10.54
N CYS A 216 -11.40 -12.00 10.66
CA CYS A 216 -12.64 -12.70 10.33
C CYS A 216 -13.80 -12.29 11.24
N ASP A 217 -13.56 -12.05 12.54
CA ASP A 217 -14.58 -11.58 13.48
C ASP A 217 -15.13 -10.20 13.09
N ILE A 218 -14.28 -9.29 12.60
CA ILE A 218 -14.73 -7.99 12.07
C ILE A 218 -15.64 -8.19 10.86
N ILE A 219 -15.28 -9.08 9.92
CA ILE A 219 -16.13 -9.39 8.76
C ILE A 219 -17.47 -9.99 9.21
N ARG A 220 -17.47 -10.91 10.18
CA ARG A 220 -18.70 -11.50 10.74
C ARG A 220 -19.58 -10.45 11.40
N LYS A 221 -18.99 -9.47 12.09
CA LYS A 221 -19.72 -8.33 12.63
C LYS A 221 -20.36 -7.51 11.52
N MET A 222 -19.66 -7.21 10.44
CA MET A 222 -20.23 -6.50 9.28
C MET A 222 -21.39 -7.27 8.62
N ILE A 223 -21.32 -8.61 8.60
CA ILE A 223 -22.43 -9.47 8.17
C ILE A 223 -23.62 -9.34 9.12
N ALA A 224 -23.39 -9.42 10.44
CA ALA A 224 -24.44 -9.31 11.45
C ALA A 224 -25.12 -7.93 11.43
N GLU A 225 -24.40 -6.87 11.06
CA GLU A 225 -24.91 -5.51 10.85
C GLU A 225 -25.67 -5.34 9.52
N GLY A 226 -25.74 -6.37 8.67
CA GLY A 226 -26.41 -6.33 7.37
C GLY A 226 -25.65 -5.57 6.28
N LYS A 227 -24.39 -5.19 6.52
CA LYS A 227 -23.54 -4.48 5.56
C LYS A 227 -22.95 -5.41 4.51
N VAL A 228 -22.48 -6.58 4.94
CA VAL A 228 -21.82 -7.56 4.06
C VAL A 228 -22.75 -8.73 3.78
N ASP A 229 -22.81 -9.12 2.51
CA ASP A 229 -23.54 -10.31 2.09
C ASP A 229 -22.76 -11.58 2.50
N PRO A 230 -23.31 -12.43 3.39
CA PRO A 230 -22.61 -13.62 3.89
C PRO A 230 -22.29 -14.65 2.80
N LYS A 231 -22.95 -14.58 1.63
CA LYS A 231 -22.72 -15.51 0.52
C LYS A 231 -21.69 -15.00 -0.49
N ARG A 232 -21.10 -13.82 -0.26
CA ARG A 232 -20.18 -13.16 -1.19
C ARG A 232 -19.01 -12.51 -0.44
N VAL A 233 -18.31 -13.31 0.35
CA VAL A 233 -17.07 -12.92 1.02
C VAL A 233 -15.91 -13.62 0.34
N TYR A 234 -14.95 -12.86 -0.16
CA TYR A 234 -13.81 -13.36 -0.93
C TYR A 234 -12.51 -13.01 -0.21
N VAL A 235 -11.48 -13.83 -0.38
CA VAL A 235 -10.13 -13.53 0.12
C VAL A 235 -9.09 -13.68 -0.99
N ILE A 236 -8.19 -12.72 -1.08
CA ILE A 236 -7.11 -12.67 -2.07
C ILE A 236 -5.84 -12.15 -1.40
N GLY A 237 -4.69 -12.69 -1.79
CA GLY A 237 -3.42 -12.20 -1.27
C GLY A 237 -2.22 -12.74 -2.02
N MET A 238 -1.08 -12.06 -1.85
CA MET A 238 0.15 -12.34 -2.61
C MET A 238 1.35 -12.63 -1.71
N SER A 239 2.23 -13.55 -2.11
CA SER A 239 3.41 -13.96 -1.35
C SER A 239 3.03 -14.41 0.06
N MET A 240 3.53 -13.77 1.11
CA MET A 240 3.09 -14.02 2.49
C MET A 240 1.56 -13.92 2.63
N GLY A 241 0.90 -12.99 1.93
CA GLY A 241 -0.56 -12.87 1.86
C GLY A 241 -1.24 -13.98 1.06
N GLY A 242 -0.54 -14.62 0.13
CA GLY A 242 -0.99 -15.86 -0.52
C GLY A 242 -1.06 -17.00 0.49
N GLY A 243 0.00 -17.17 1.29
CA GLY A 243 -0.02 -18.07 2.45
C GLY A 243 -1.09 -17.67 3.48
N GLY A 244 -1.25 -16.37 3.72
CA GLY A 244 -2.31 -15.80 4.57
C GLY A 244 -3.71 -16.13 4.06
N THR A 245 -3.91 -16.19 2.74
CA THR A 245 -5.18 -16.56 2.11
C THR A 245 -5.54 -18.02 2.41
N ILE A 246 -4.57 -18.92 2.30
CA ILE A 246 -4.74 -20.34 2.66
C ILE A 246 -5.03 -20.47 4.17
N ASN A 247 -4.31 -19.72 5.00
CA ASN A 247 -4.53 -19.69 6.44
C ASN A 247 -5.92 -19.15 6.81
N ALA A 248 -6.38 -18.09 6.14
CA ALA A 248 -7.69 -17.48 6.40
C ALA A 248 -8.83 -18.47 6.16
N VAL A 249 -8.78 -19.21 5.04
CA VAL A 249 -9.75 -20.28 4.74
C VAL A 249 -9.66 -21.42 5.75
N SER A 250 -8.49 -21.72 6.29
CA SER A 250 -8.34 -22.71 7.38
C SER A 250 -8.88 -22.20 8.73
N VAL A 251 -8.78 -20.90 9.00
CA VAL A 251 -9.22 -20.28 10.26
C VAL A 251 -10.74 -20.11 10.29
N ALA A 252 -11.35 -19.71 9.17
CA ALA A 252 -12.79 -19.48 9.05
C ALA A 252 -13.34 -20.17 7.78
N PRO A 253 -13.38 -21.52 7.76
CA PRO A 253 -13.74 -22.29 6.57
C PRO A 253 -15.18 -22.08 6.10
N ASP A 254 -16.06 -21.59 6.97
CA ASP A 254 -17.46 -21.28 6.69
C ASP A 254 -17.68 -19.84 6.17
N LEU A 255 -16.66 -18.97 6.26
CA LEU A 255 -16.81 -17.54 5.97
C LEU A 255 -16.63 -17.21 4.49
N PHE A 256 -15.66 -17.85 3.82
CA PHE A 256 -15.24 -17.44 2.47
C PHE A 256 -15.93 -18.25 1.37
N THR A 257 -16.49 -17.54 0.40
CA THR A 257 -17.11 -18.11 -0.82
C THR A 257 -16.08 -18.54 -1.84
N ALA A 258 -14.98 -17.78 -1.98
CA ALA A 258 -13.86 -18.11 -2.85
C ALA A 258 -12.55 -17.51 -2.33
N ALA A 259 -11.44 -18.12 -2.74
CA ALA A 259 -10.10 -17.71 -2.35
C ALA A 259 -9.16 -17.67 -3.56
N ALA A 260 -8.29 -16.66 -3.62
CA ALA A 260 -7.28 -16.49 -4.66
C ALA A 260 -5.87 -16.31 -4.05
N PRO A 261 -5.19 -17.41 -3.67
CA PRO A 261 -3.82 -17.35 -3.18
C PRO A 261 -2.84 -17.17 -4.35
N ILE A 262 -2.02 -16.12 -4.31
CA ILE A 262 -1.06 -15.80 -5.37
C ILE A 262 0.35 -16.01 -4.81
N CYS A 263 1.13 -16.87 -5.48
CA CYS A 263 2.53 -17.20 -5.13
C CYS A 263 2.80 -17.41 -3.62
N PRO A 264 2.03 -18.28 -2.93
CA PRO A 264 2.14 -18.52 -1.48
C PRO A 264 3.50 -19.07 -1.03
#